data_AF-A0A2H5VFX8-F1
#
_entry.id   AF-A0A2H5VFX8-F1
#
_cell.length_a   1.000
_cell.length_b   1.000
_cell.length_c   1.000
_cell.angle_alpha   90.00
_cell.angle_beta   90.00
_cell.angle_gamma   90.00
#
_symmetry.space_group_name_H-M   'P 1'
#
loop_
_entity.id
_entity.type
_entity.pdbx_description
1 polymer ?
#
loop_
_entity_poly.entity_id
_entity_poly.type
_entity_poly.pdbx_seq_one_letter_code
_entity_poly.pdbx_strand_id
1 'polypeptide(L)'
;MGFKPFPVKDLRSYTVLAFWHKEGIDDVKFREYLDKKYGVIIAGGFGEVRGKVFRIGSMGIVNRQHVIKTLSSMVKAFKDLGFTLEEKAINLARAKLRELKKDV
;
A
#
# COMPACT_ATOMS: atom_id res chain seq x y z
N MET A 1 4.35 5.27 7.83
CA MET A 1 2.95 5.29 7.33
C MET A 1 1.94 4.92 8.41
N GLY A 2 2.30 4.04 9.37
CA GLY A 2 1.47 3.82 10.57
C GLY A 2 0.13 3.13 10.30
N PHE A 3 0.07 2.26 9.29
CA PHE A 3 -1.09 1.39 9.06
C PHE A 3 -0.99 0.13 9.91
N LYS A 4 -2.13 -0.32 10.44
CA LYS A 4 -2.21 -1.58 11.19
C LYS A 4 -2.42 -2.74 10.21
N PRO A 5 -1.58 -3.80 10.24
CA PRO A 5 -1.84 -5.02 9.46
C PRO A 5 -3.20 -5.63 9.82
N PHE A 6 -3.95 -6.08 8.82
CA PHE A 6 -5.22 -6.78 9.03
C PHE A 6 -5.03 -8.16 9.67
N PRO A 7 -4.21 -9.08 9.09
CA PRO A 7 -3.98 -10.40 9.68
C PRO A 7 -2.99 -10.35 10.85
N VAL A 8 -3.17 -11.28 11.80
CA VAL A 8 -2.19 -11.60 12.83
C VAL A 8 -0.88 -12.05 12.20
N LYS A 9 0.24 -11.88 12.93
CA LYS A 9 1.59 -12.02 12.38
C LYS A 9 1.82 -13.36 11.67
N ASP A 10 1.33 -14.45 12.27
CA ASP A 10 1.58 -15.81 11.81
C ASP A 10 0.72 -16.22 10.61
N LEU A 11 -0.31 -15.43 10.28
CA LEU A 11 -1.23 -15.67 9.15
C LEU A 11 -1.02 -14.66 8.00
N ARG A 12 0.10 -13.94 7.99
CA ARG A 12 0.41 -12.96 6.94
C ARG A 12 0.82 -13.69 5.66
N SER A 13 0.18 -13.31 4.56
CA SER A 13 0.61 -13.75 3.24
C SER A 13 1.90 -13.06 2.80
N TYR A 14 2.75 -13.79 2.10
CA TYR A 14 3.95 -13.26 1.44
C TYR A 14 3.62 -12.46 0.16
N THR A 15 2.44 -12.68 -0.40
CA THR A 15 2.06 -12.19 -1.74
C THR A 15 0.94 -11.14 -1.70
N VAL A 16 0.09 -11.14 -0.69
CA VAL A 16 -1.01 -10.17 -0.54
C VAL A 16 -0.94 -9.53 0.84
N LEU A 17 -0.69 -8.24 0.85
CA LEU A 17 -0.57 -7.45 2.06
C LEU A 17 -1.91 -6.75 2.33
N ALA A 18 -2.50 -6.98 3.49
CA ALA A 18 -3.78 -6.38 3.88
C ALA A 18 -3.60 -5.46 5.10
N PHE A 19 -4.17 -4.26 5.03
CA PHE A 19 -4.05 -3.23 6.06
C PHE A 19 -5.39 -2.55 6.32
N TRP A 20 -5.61 -2.18 7.58
CA TRP A 20 -6.71 -1.31 7.97
C TRP A 20 -6.50 0.10 7.43
N HIS A 21 -7.57 0.71 6.93
CA HIS A 21 -7.61 2.15 6.73
C HIS A 21 -7.53 2.88 8.07
N LYS A 22 -7.00 4.10 8.04
CA LYS A 22 -7.14 5.03 9.16
C LYS A 22 -8.56 5.60 9.18
N GLU A 23 -8.99 6.05 10.34
CA GLU A 23 -10.28 6.70 10.50
C GLU A 23 -10.42 7.90 9.56
N GLY A 24 -11.63 8.10 9.01
CA GLY A 24 -11.94 9.20 8.11
C GLY A 24 -11.57 8.99 6.64
N ILE A 25 -10.87 7.91 6.28
CA ILE A 25 -10.53 7.61 4.87
C ILE A 25 -11.71 6.92 4.17
N ASP A 26 -12.12 7.48 3.03
CA ASP A 26 -13.00 6.81 2.08
C ASP A 26 -12.18 5.90 1.15
N ASP A 27 -12.28 4.58 1.38
CA ASP A 27 -11.58 3.56 0.58
C ASP A 27 -11.83 3.69 -0.92
N VAL A 28 -13.10 3.90 -1.32
CA VAL A 28 -13.46 3.91 -2.74
C VAL A 28 -12.83 5.12 -3.42
N LYS A 29 -12.98 6.31 -2.82
CA LYS A 29 -12.36 7.53 -3.34
C LYS A 29 -10.84 7.43 -3.38
N PHE A 30 -10.22 6.87 -2.34
CA PHE A 30 -8.78 6.68 -2.30
C PHE A 30 -8.29 5.76 -3.42
N ARG A 31 -8.95 4.61 -3.63
CA ARG A 31 -8.59 3.67 -4.70
C ARG A 31 -8.80 4.26 -6.08
N GLU A 32 -9.91 4.95 -6.31
CA GLU A 32 -10.16 5.65 -7.57
C GLU A 32 -9.15 6.75 -7.83
N TYR A 33 -8.75 7.50 -6.79
CA TYR A 33 -7.75 8.56 -6.92
C TYR A 33 -6.38 8.00 -7.31
N LEU A 34 -5.97 6.88 -6.69
CA LEU A 34 -4.72 6.19 -7.01
C LEU A 34 -4.70 5.70 -8.45
N ASP A 35 -5.80 5.11 -8.92
CA ASP A 35 -5.93 4.62 -10.28
C ASP A 35 -5.88 5.79 -11.28
N LYS A 36 -6.80 6.77 -11.13
CA LYS A 36 -6.94 7.90 -12.07
C LYS A 36 -5.70 8.79 -12.14
N LYS A 37 -5.02 9.06 -11.01
CA LYS A 37 -3.90 10.02 -10.96
C LYS A 37 -2.53 9.37 -11.16
N TYR A 38 -2.35 8.13 -10.69
CA TYR A 38 -1.02 7.50 -10.67
C TYR A 38 -0.95 6.20 -11.48
N GLY A 39 -2.08 5.71 -12.00
CA GLY A 39 -2.17 4.40 -12.66
C GLY A 39 -1.76 3.27 -11.72
N VAL A 40 -2.10 3.39 -10.42
CA VAL A 40 -1.81 2.37 -9.40
C VAL A 40 -3.13 1.82 -8.89
N ILE A 41 -3.35 0.53 -9.12
CA ILE A 41 -4.57 -0.15 -8.71
C ILE A 41 -4.26 -0.97 -7.44
N ILE A 42 -5.05 -0.75 -6.40
CA ILE A 42 -5.08 -1.58 -5.20
C ILE A 42 -6.49 -2.11 -4.98
N ALA A 43 -6.62 -3.22 -4.26
CA ALA A 43 -7.90 -3.84 -4.02
C ALA A 43 -8.49 -3.42 -2.66
N GLY A 44 -9.82 -3.33 -2.58
CA GLY A 44 -10.52 -3.18 -1.31
C GLY A 44 -10.69 -4.52 -0.57
N GLY A 45 -11.20 -4.43 0.65
CA GLY A 45 -11.77 -5.55 1.39
C GLY A 45 -13.16 -5.95 0.87
N PHE A 46 -13.57 -7.18 1.18
CA PHE A 46 -14.88 -7.73 0.83
C PHE A 46 -15.67 -8.10 2.08
N GLY A 47 -16.99 -8.29 1.94
CA GLY A 47 -17.86 -8.69 3.05
C GLY A 47 -17.80 -7.70 4.23
N GLU A 48 -17.62 -8.22 5.43
CA GLU A 48 -17.62 -7.46 6.70
C GLU A 48 -16.52 -6.40 6.79
N VAL A 49 -15.45 -6.55 6.00
CA VAL A 49 -14.29 -5.63 5.96
C VAL A 49 -14.32 -4.67 4.76
N ARG A 50 -15.42 -4.66 4.00
CA ARG A 50 -15.60 -3.74 2.86
C ARG A 50 -15.49 -2.29 3.33
N GLY A 51 -14.68 -1.50 2.63
CA GLY A 51 -14.42 -0.09 2.95
C GLY A 51 -13.50 0.17 4.16
N LYS A 52 -13.16 -0.87 4.94
CA LYS A 52 -12.30 -0.73 6.14
C LYS A 52 -10.87 -1.20 5.90
N VAL A 53 -10.67 -2.11 4.94
CA VAL A 53 -9.36 -2.70 4.63
C VAL A 53 -9.05 -2.47 3.17
N PHE A 54 -7.77 -2.28 2.87
CA PHE A 54 -7.23 -2.36 1.52
C PHE A 54 -6.14 -3.44 1.42
N ARG A 55 -5.90 -3.90 0.20
CA ARG A 55 -4.99 -5.00 -0.12
C ARG A 55 -4.06 -4.62 -1.26
N ILE A 56 -2.78 -4.90 -1.08
CA ILE A 56 -1.71 -4.71 -2.07
C ILE A 56 -1.23 -6.09 -2.49
N GLY A 57 -1.36 -6.40 -3.78
CA GLY A 57 -0.80 -7.61 -4.38
C GLY A 57 0.65 -7.39 -4.78
N SER A 58 1.52 -8.30 -4.38
CA SER A 58 2.92 -8.40 -4.80
C SER A 58 3.15 -9.80 -5.37
N MET A 59 2.61 -10.02 -6.57
CA MET A 59 2.59 -11.32 -7.26
C MET A 59 3.03 -11.18 -8.71
N GLY A 60 3.70 -12.21 -9.24
CA GLY A 60 4.15 -12.24 -10.63
C GLY A 60 5.34 -11.33 -10.89
N ILE A 61 5.29 -10.59 -12.00
CA ILE A 61 6.40 -9.73 -12.46
C ILE A 61 6.41 -8.42 -11.66
N VAL A 62 7.00 -8.47 -10.46
CA VAL A 62 7.13 -7.31 -9.57
C VAL A 62 8.61 -6.95 -9.43
N ASN A 63 8.94 -5.69 -9.73
CA ASN A 63 10.29 -5.16 -9.59
C ASN A 63 10.34 -4.05 -8.52
N ARG A 64 11.56 -3.59 -8.20
CA ARG A 64 11.80 -2.54 -7.20
C ARG A 64 11.08 -1.23 -7.53
N GLN A 65 10.94 -0.90 -8.82
CA GLN A 65 10.27 0.33 -9.25
C GLN A 65 8.75 0.25 -8.99
N HIS A 66 8.12 -0.91 -9.17
CA HIS A 66 6.70 -1.11 -8.85
C HIS A 66 6.43 -0.87 -7.36
N VAL A 67 7.30 -1.37 -6.47
CA VAL A 67 7.18 -1.16 -5.02
C VAL A 67 7.30 0.33 -4.67
N ILE A 68 8.35 1.00 -5.18
CA ILE A 68 8.57 2.43 -4.91
C ILE A 68 7.45 3.30 -5.49
N LYS A 69 6.97 3.01 -6.71
CA LYS A 69 5.85 3.73 -7.33
C LYS A 69 4.59 3.59 -6.48
N THR A 70 4.24 2.36 -6.08
CA THR A 70 3.06 2.11 -5.24
C THR A 70 3.11 2.89 -3.92
N LEU A 71 4.23 2.80 -3.20
CA LEU A 71 4.39 3.52 -1.92
C LEU A 71 4.35 5.04 -2.10
N SER A 72 5.05 5.57 -3.12
CA SER A 72 5.11 7.00 -3.37
C SER A 72 3.76 7.57 -3.80
N SER A 73 3.03 6.84 -4.65
CA SER A 73 1.68 7.21 -5.08
C SER A 73 0.70 7.18 -3.91
N MET A 74 0.79 6.19 -3.02
CA MET A 74 -0.01 6.16 -1.80
C MET A 74 0.26 7.37 -0.90
N VAL A 75 1.52 7.69 -0.60
CA VAL A 75 1.88 8.85 0.22
C VAL A 75 1.30 10.14 -0.37
N LYS A 76 1.46 10.34 -1.68
CA LYS A 76 0.94 11.53 -2.37
C LYS A 76 -0.59 11.57 -2.39
N ALA A 77 -1.24 10.45 -2.71
CA ALA A 77 -2.70 10.35 -2.70
C ALA A 77 -3.29 10.69 -1.34
N PHE A 78 -2.71 10.17 -0.25
CA PHE A 78 -3.16 10.52 1.10
C PHE A 78 -2.94 12.01 1.41
N LYS A 79 -1.78 12.57 1.04
CA LYS A 79 -1.50 14.00 1.23
C LYS A 79 -2.49 14.88 0.49
N ASP A 80 -2.82 14.53 -0.75
CA ASP A 80 -3.77 15.27 -1.59
C ASP A 80 -5.21 15.15 -1.08
N LEU A 81 -5.55 14.05 -0.41
CA LEU A 81 -6.85 13.86 0.27
C LEU A 81 -6.89 14.48 1.68
N GLY A 82 -5.86 15.23 2.08
CA GLY A 82 -5.79 15.93 3.36
C GLY A 82 -5.24 15.11 4.54
N PHE A 83 -4.70 13.91 4.28
CA PHE A 83 -4.11 13.05 5.30
C PHE A 83 -2.58 13.12 5.27
N THR A 84 -1.98 13.58 6.37
CA THR A 84 -0.52 13.57 6.52
C THR A 84 -0.04 12.16 6.87
N LEU A 85 0.73 11.55 5.96
CA LEU A 85 1.45 10.31 6.22
C LEU A 85 2.93 10.57 6.47
N GLU A 86 3.53 9.77 7.35
CA GLU A 86 4.97 9.79 7.55
C GLU A 86 5.72 9.35 6.28
N GLU A 87 6.55 10.25 5.75
CA GLU A 87 7.39 10.01 4.56
C GLU A 87 8.54 9.01 4.82
N LYS A 88 8.83 8.70 6.10
CA LYS A 88 9.87 7.74 6.52
C LYS A 88 9.76 6.38 5.82
N ALA A 89 8.56 5.98 5.41
CA ALA A 89 8.33 4.69 4.76
C ALA A 89 9.02 4.53 3.40
N ILE A 90 9.13 5.59 2.60
CA ILE A 90 9.78 5.51 1.28
C ILE A 90 11.28 5.30 1.45
N ASN A 91 11.90 6.02 2.39
CA ASN A 91 13.33 5.89 2.67
C ASN A 91 13.67 4.51 3.25
N LEU A 92 12.84 3.99 4.17
CA LEU A 92 12.99 2.64 4.70
C LEU A 92 12.84 1.57 3.61
N ALA A 93 11.84 1.72 2.73
CA ALA A 93 11.65 0.80 1.61
C ALA A 93 12.87 0.81 0.68
N ARG A 94 13.41 1.99 0.35
CA ARG A 94 14.63 2.11 -0.46
C ARG A 94 15.84 1.43 0.20
N ALA A 95 16.01 1.60 1.51
CA ALA A 95 17.10 0.95 2.24
C ALA A 95 16.99 -0.59 2.16
N LYS A 96 15.81 -1.14 2.49
CA LYS A 96 15.58 -2.60 2.42
C LYS A 96 15.71 -3.16 1.00
N LEU A 97 15.24 -2.43 -0.01
CA LEU A 97 15.36 -2.86 -1.41
C LEU A 97 16.80 -2.84 -1.93
N ARG A 98 17.71 -2.09 -1.30
CA ARG A 98 19.15 -2.11 -1.62
C ARG A 98 19.85 -3.35 -1.05
N GLU A 99 19.42 -3.80 0.13
CA GLU A 99 19.97 -4.98 0.82
C GLU A 99 19.55 -6.29 0.15
N LEU A 100 18.40 -6.31 -0.53
CA LEU A 100 18.02 -7.43 -1.38
C LEU A 100 19.05 -7.57 -2.51
N LYS A 101 19.73 -8.72 -2.56
CA LYS A 101 20.63 -9.06 -3.67
C LYS A 101 19.90 -8.88 -4.99
N LYS A 102 20.63 -8.48 -6.04
CA LYS A 102 20.13 -8.55 -7.41
C LYS A 102 20.00 -10.04 -7.73
N ASP A 103 18.85 -10.61 -7.42
CA ASP A 103 18.47 -11.86 -8.04
C ASP A 103 17.87 -11.48 -9.39
N VAL A 104 18.57 -11.95 -10.42
CA VAL A 104 18.53 -11.64 -11.87
C VAL A 104 19.36 -10.42 -12.30
#